data_AF-A0A2H0FVC2-F1
#
_entry.id   AF-A0A2H0FVC2-F1
#
_cell.length_a   1.000
_cell.length_b   1.000
_cell.length_c   1.000
_cell.angle_alpha   90.00
_cell.angle_beta   90.00
_cell.angle_gamma   90.00
#
_symmetry.space_group_name_H-M   'P 1'
#
loop_
_entity.id
_entity.type
_entity.pdbx_description
1 polymer ?
#
loop_
_entity_poly.entity_id
_entity_poly.type
_entity_poly.pdbx_seq_one_letter_code
_entity_poly.pdbx_strand_id
1 'polypeptide(L)'
;MRIRFSLLLILLASFPAIAGKLYSWVDEQGKTHYGNTVPPQYAQQGNAELNQKGAVVKKTDPALTPAQRKAKEEELAQQKEEEKKKLEQKRRDKALLNTYTTEKEIDL
;
A
#
# COMPACT_ATOMS: atom_id res chain seq x y z
N MET A 1 15.07 61.36 -6.07
CA MET A 1 15.22 60.38 -4.96
C MET A 1 13.97 59.50 -4.78
N ARG A 2 13.37 58.98 -5.87
CA ARG A 2 12.14 58.15 -5.80
C ARG A 2 12.35 56.70 -6.26
N ILE A 3 13.36 56.46 -7.11
CA ILE A 3 13.69 55.14 -7.68
C ILE A 3 14.38 54.23 -6.65
N ARG A 4 15.09 54.80 -5.66
CA ARG A 4 15.76 54.05 -4.58
C ARG A 4 14.80 53.38 -3.60
N PHE A 5 13.59 53.94 -3.45
CA PHE A 5 12.56 53.39 -2.57
C PHE A 5 11.80 52.23 -3.25
N SER A 6 11.67 52.26 -4.57
CA SER A 6 11.06 51.18 -5.36
C SER A 6 11.92 49.91 -5.42
N LEU A 7 13.25 50.03 -5.33
CA LEU A 7 14.15 48.87 -5.32
C LEU A 7 14.09 48.08 -4.00
N LEU A 8 13.76 48.75 -2.89
CA LEU A 8 13.66 48.12 -1.57
C LEU A 8 12.39 47.25 -1.43
N LEU A 9 11.33 47.58 -2.17
CA LEU A 9 10.04 46.87 -2.09
C LEU A 9 10.06 45.52 -2.84
N ILE A 10 10.92 45.38 -3.85
CA ILE A 10 11.04 44.14 -4.65
C ILE A 10 11.83 43.05 -3.91
N LEU A 11 12.69 43.43 -2.95
CA LEU A 11 13.53 42.47 -2.23
C LEU A 11 12.77 41.66 -1.17
N LEU A 12 11.61 42.11 -0.71
CA LEU A 12 10.83 41.41 0.33
C LEU A 12 9.95 40.26 -0.20
N ALA A 13 9.85 40.06 -1.51
CA ALA A 13 8.94 39.06 -2.09
C ALA A 13 9.53 37.65 -2.21
N SER A 14 10.79 37.43 -1.81
CA SER A 14 11.51 36.17 -2.05
C SER A 14 11.69 35.33 -0.77
N PHE A 15 10.63 35.18 0.04
CA PHE A 15 10.64 34.18 1.10
C PHE A 15 10.22 32.82 0.52
N PRO A 16 11.10 31.81 0.52
CA PRO A 16 10.69 30.46 0.17
C PRO A 16 9.69 29.98 1.22
N ALA A 17 8.48 29.63 0.77
CA ALA A 17 7.52 28.94 1.62
C ALA A 17 8.08 27.56 1.96
N ILE A 18 8.58 27.39 3.18
CA ILE A 18 9.01 26.09 3.71
C ILE A 18 7.76 25.23 3.85
N ALA A 19 7.56 24.35 2.88
CA ALA A 19 6.44 23.43 2.86
C ALA A 19 6.67 22.29 3.85
N GLY A 20 6.04 22.38 5.01
CA GLY A 20 6.00 21.29 5.98
C GLY A 20 5.21 20.09 5.45
N LYS A 21 5.67 18.88 5.74
CA LYS A 21 4.90 17.66 5.51
C LYS A 21 3.70 17.66 6.46
N LEU A 22 2.50 17.38 5.93
CA LEU A 22 1.29 17.26 6.72
C LEU A 22 0.89 15.79 6.81
N TYR A 23 0.56 15.33 8.00
CA TYR A 23 0.07 13.99 8.24
C TYR A 23 -1.36 14.03 8.77
N SER A 24 -2.16 13.03 8.42
CA SER A 24 -3.46 12.77 9.04
C SER A 24 -3.47 11.38 9.68
N TRP A 25 -4.03 11.28 10.87
CA TRP A 25 -4.25 10.01 11.57
C TRP A 25 -5.61 10.03 12.27
N VAL A 26 -6.12 8.85 12.61
CA VAL A 26 -7.37 8.70 13.37
C VAL A 26 -7.02 8.34 14.80
N ASP A 27 -7.68 8.97 15.78
CA ASP A 27 -7.51 8.63 17.20
C ASP A 27 -8.39 7.45 17.64
N GLU A 28 -8.29 7.07 18.92
CA GLU A 28 -9.11 6.00 19.51
C GLU A 28 -10.62 6.30 19.52
N GLN A 29 -11.00 7.58 19.43
CA GLN A 29 -12.39 8.04 19.38
C GLN A 29 -12.92 8.10 17.94
N GLY A 30 -12.12 7.73 16.95
CA GLY A 30 -12.47 7.79 15.54
C GLY A 30 -12.39 9.18 14.92
N LYS A 31 -11.75 10.16 15.59
CA LYS A 31 -11.58 11.51 15.07
C LYS A 31 -10.28 11.62 14.27
N THR A 32 -10.38 12.25 13.09
CA THR A 32 -9.23 12.55 12.25
C THR A 32 -8.50 13.78 12.77
N HIS A 33 -7.21 13.65 13.02
CA HIS A 33 -6.31 14.73 13.40
C HIS A 33 -5.33 15.02 12.26
N TYR A 34 -4.85 16.27 12.21
CA TYR A 34 -3.87 16.74 11.23
C TYR A 34 -2.70 17.39 11.96
N GLY A 35 -1.48 17.08 11.53
CA GLY A 35 -0.30 17.66 12.15
C GLY A 35 0.97 17.37 11.36
N ASN A 36 2.04 18.08 11.71
CA ASN A 36 3.32 17.92 11.02
C ASN A 36 4.09 16.66 11.45
N THR A 37 3.68 16.05 12.56
CA THR A 37 4.28 14.84 13.12
C THR A 37 3.18 13.98 13.75
N VAL A 38 3.15 12.68 13.40
CA VAL A 38 2.26 11.71 14.04
C VAL A 38 2.82 11.36 15.42
N PRO A 39 2.05 11.48 16.51
CA PRO A 39 2.52 11.07 17.83
C PRO A 39 2.85 9.56 17.88
N PRO A 40 3.85 9.12 18.67
CA PRO A 40 4.27 7.72 18.72
C PRO A 40 3.16 6.76 19.15
N GLN A 41 2.19 7.24 19.93
CA GLN A 41 0.98 6.52 20.35
C GLN A 41 0.13 6.07 19.15
N TYR A 42 0.11 6.87 18.09
CA TYR A 42 -0.64 6.66 16.86
C TYR A 42 0.23 6.13 15.72
N ALA A 43 1.52 5.88 15.94
CA ALA A 43 2.44 5.43 14.88
C ALA A 43 2.07 4.03 14.34
N GLN A 44 1.44 3.19 15.15
CA GLN A 44 0.90 1.90 14.71
C GLN A 44 -0.53 1.97 14.18
N GLN A 45 -1.23 3.07 14.45
CA GLN A 45 -2.52 3.36 13.85
C GLN A 45 -2.27 3.93 12.45
N GLY A 46 -3.11 3.56 11.49
CA GLY A 46 -2.87 3.94 10.10
C GLY A 46 -2.81 5.46 9.96
N ASN A 47 -1.82 5.95 9.20
CA ASN A 47 -1.64 7.37 8.93
C ASN A 47 -1.54 7.62 7.43
N ALA A 48 -1.86 8.84 7.01
CA ALA A 48 -1.67 9.30 5.64
C ALA A 48 -0.79 10.56 5.64
N GLU A 49 0.15 10.62 4.70
CA GLU A 49 0.92 11.83 4.38
C GLU A 49 0.17 12.59 3.28
N LEU A 50 -0.07 13.88 3.49
CA LEU A 50 -0.79 14.76 2.58
C LEU A 50 0.18 15.73 1.90
N ASN A 51 -0.07 16.00 0.62
CA ASN A 51 0.58 17.11 -0.07
C ASN A 51 -0.12 18.45 0.21
N GLN A 52 0.48 19.53 -0.30
CA GLN A 52 -0.04 20.90 -0.17
C GLN A 52 -1.47 21.11 -0.72
N LYS A 53 -1.92 20.22 -1.62
CA LYS A 53 -3.26 20.27 -2.21
C LYS A 53 -4.27 19.42 -1.41
N GLY A 54 -3.86 18.87 -0.26
CA GLY A 54 -4.68 18.00 0.57
C GLY A 54 -4.84 16.57 0.01
N ALA A 55 -4.09 16.20 -1.03
CA ALA A 55 -4.14 14.85 -1.57
C ALA A 55 -3.17 13.92 -0.84
N VAL A 56 -3.60 12.67 -0.63
CA VAL A 56 -2.81 11.63 0.03
C VAL A 56 -1.66 11.20 -0.89
N VAL A 57 -0.43 11.41 -0.43
CA VAL A 57 0.81 11.01 -1.11
C VAL A 57 1.25 9.62 -0.66
N LYS A 58 1.06 9.30 0.62
CA LYS A 58 1.46 8.03 1.19
C LYS A 58 0.44 7.59 2.23
N LYS A 59 0.05 6.32 2.20
CA LYS A 59 -0.82 5.71 3.21
C LYS A 59 -0.06 4.60 3.91
N THR A 60 0.00 4.69 5.23
CA THR A 60 0.45 3.62 6.12
C THR A 60 -0.81 3.00 6.69
N ASP A 61 -1.13 1.77 6.29
CA ASP A 61 -2.27 1.06 6.87
C ASP A 61 -2.00 0.73 8.34
N PRO A 62 -3.04 0.68 9.19
CA PRO A 62 -2.88 0.31 10.59
C PRO A 62 -2.22 -1.07 10.70
N ALA A 63 -1.46 -1.28 11.77
CA ALA A 63 -1.00 -2.61 12.13
C ALA A 63 -2.23 -3.54 12.21
N LEU A 64 -2.23 -4.60 11.40
CA LEU A 64 -3.33 -5.57 11.35
C LEU A 64 -3.61 -6.06 12.78
N THR A 65 -4.88 -5.95 13.20
CA THR A 65 -5.30 -6.52 14.48
C THR A 65 -4.98 -8.01 14.52
N PRO A 66 -4.73 -8.62 15.70
CA PRO A 66 -4.46 -10.06 15.78
C PRO A 66 -5.51 -10.93 15.08
N ALA A 67 -6.77 -10.51 15.10
CA ALA A 67 -7.87 -11.19 14.39
C ALA A 67 -7.74 -11.09 12.85
N GLN A 68 -7.43 -9.90 12.33
CA GLN A 68 -7.22 -9.70 10.88
C GLN A 68 -5.96 -10.41 10.38
N ARG A 69 -4.91 -10.52 11.21
CA ARG A 69 -3.73 -11.32 10.87
C ARG A 69 -4.09 -12.80 10.72
N LYS A 70 -4.84 -13.37 11.67
CA LYS A 70 -5.30 -14.76 11.58
C LYS A 70 -6.16 -15.01 10.35
N ALA A 71 -7.13 -14.14 10.06
CA ALA A 71 -7.97 -14.28 8.87
C ALA A 71 -7.14 -14.26 7.57
N LYS A 72 -6.14 -13.37 7.47
CA LYS A 72 -5.24 -13.31 6.32
C LYS A 72 -4.32 -14.52 6.21
N GLU A 73 -3.85 -15.05 7.35
CA GLU A 73 -3.06 -16.28 7.39
C GLU A 73 -3.88 -17.50 6.96
N GLU A 74 -5.15 -17.59 7.39
CA GLU A 74 -6.09 -18.63 6.97
C GLU A 74 -6.39 -18.56 5.48
N GLU A 75 -6.65 -17.35 4.95
CA GLU A 75 -6.88 -17.14 3.52
C GLU A 75 -5.65 -17.56 2.69
N LEU A 76 -4.45 -17.17 3.13
CA LEU A 76 -3.21 -17.55 2.45
C LEU A 76 -2.97 -19.07 2.53
N ALA A 77 -3.32 -19.72 3.63
CA ALA A 77 -3.22 -21.17 3.77
C ALA A 77 -4.17 -21.89 2.81
N GLN A 78 -5.41 -21.40 2.66
CA GLN A 78 -6.38 -21.95 1.71
C GLN A 78 -5.90 -21.80 0.26
N GLN A 79 -5.39 -20.63 -0.12
CA GLN A 79 -4.86 -20.40 -1.47
C GLN A 79 -3.70 -21.34 -1.79
N LYS A 80 -2.76 -21.53 -0.86
CA LYS A 80 -1.64 -22.48 -1.04
C LYS A 80 -2.11 -23.92 -1.22
N GLU A 81 -3.14 -24.33 -0.49
CA GLU A 81 -3.70 -25.68 -0.62
C GLU A 81 -4.36 -25.87 -1.99
N GLU A 82 -5.09 -24.87 -2.47
CA GLU A 82 -5.71 -24.92 -3.79
C GLU A 82 -4.66 -24.94 -4.92
N GLU A 83 -3.60 -24.15 -4.80
CA GLU A 83 -2.48 -24.18 -5.75
C GLU A 83 -1.79 -25.54 -5.80
N LYS A 84 -1.56 -26.18 -4.64
CA LYS A 84 -1.00 -27.54 -4.57
C LYS A 84 -1.88 -28.53 -5.30
N LYS A 85 -3.19 -28.52 -5.05
CA LYS A 85 -4.15 -29.41 -5.73
C LYS A 85 -4.14 -29.19 -7.25
N LYS A 86 -4.14 -27.94 -7.71
CA LYS A 86 -4.03 -27.61 -9.13
C LYS A 86 -2.72 -28.10 -9.73
N LEU A 87 -1.61 -27.98 -9.02
CA LEU A 87 -0.31 -28.46 -9.47
C LEU A 87 -0.29 -29.99 -9.56
N GLU A 88 -0.85 -30.70 -8.58
CA GLU A 88 -0.98 -32.15 -8.61
C GLU A 88 -1.86 -32.65 -9.74
N GLN A 89 -3.01 -32.01 -9.97
CA GLN A 89 -3.87 -32.30 -11.12
C GLN A 89 -3.11 -32.14 -12.44
N LYS A 90 -2.46 -30.98 -12.65
CA LYS A 90 -1.63 -30.74 -13.84
C LYS A 90 -0.53 -31.80 -14.03
N ARG A 91 0.09 -32.27 -12.94
CA ARG A 91 1.10 -33.34 -13.00
C ARG A 91 0.49 -34.66 -13.44
N ARG A 92 -0.69 -35.03 -12.92
CA ARG A 92 -1.41 -36.24 -13.31
C ARG A 92 -1.87 -36.17 -14.77
N ASP A 93 -2.45 -35.06 -15.18
CA ASP A 93 -2.90 -34.85 -16.56
C ASP A 93 -1.72 -34.95 -17.54
N LYS A 94 -0.58 -34.34 -17.19
CA LYS A 94 0.65 -34.47 -17.99
C LYS A 94 1.16 -35.91 -18.04
N ALA A 95 1.07 -36.66 -16.95
CA ALA A 95 1.45 -38.06 -16.94
C ALA A 95 0.54 -38.89 -17.86
N LEU A 96 -0.78 -38.68 -17.80
CA LEU A 96 -1.76 -39.33 -18.68
C LEU A 96 -1.50 -39.02 -20.16
N LEU A 97 -1.29 -37.74 -20.51
CA LEU A 97 -0.97 -37.35 -21.89
C LEU A 97 0.35 -37.96 -22.38
N ASN A 98 1.35 -38.07 -21.50
CA ASN A 98 2.62 -38.69 -21.85
C ASN A 98 2.51 -40.21 -22.03
N THR A 99 1.66 -40.90 -21.26
CA THR A 99 1.44 -42.35 -21.42
C THR A 99 0.51 -42.69 -22.57
N TYR A 100 -0.49 -41.84 -22.87
CA TYR A 100 -1.46 -42.06 -23.95
C TYR A 100 -1.16 -41.15 -25.14
N THR A 101 0.00 -41.32 -25.77
CA THR A 101 0.41 -40.42 -26.86
C THR A 101 -0.29 -40.70 -28.21
N THR A 102 -0.96 -41.83 -28.46
CA THR A 102 -1.62 -42.04 -29.77
C THR A 102 -2.73 -43.11 -29.79
N GLU A 103 -3.76 -42.93 -30.64
CA GLU A 103 -4.72 -43.98 -31.08
C GLU A 103 -4.05 -45.19 -31.80
N LYS A 104 -2.73 -45.20 -31.95
CA LYS A 104 -1.93 -46.22 -32.66
C LYS A 104 -1.66 -47.51 -31.88
N GLU A 105 -2.21 -47.67 -30.68
CA GLU A 105 -2.13 -48.92 -29.89
C GLU A 105 -3.42 -49.76 -29.93
N ILE A 106 -4.36 -49.43 -30.84
CA ILE A 106 -5.60 -50.20 -31.04
C ILE A 106 -5.42 -51.39 -31.99
N ASP A 107 -4.25 -51.59 -32.58
CA ASP A 107 -4.00 -52.75 -33.45
C ASP A 107 -2.58 -53.29 -33.22
N LEU A 108 -2.48 -54.32 -32.36
CA LEU A 108 -1.55 -55.46 -32.43
C LEU A 108 -1.91 -56.52 -31.38
#